data_AF-A0ABD6IPJ2-F1
#
_entry.id   AF-A0ABD6IPJ2-F1
#
_cell.length_a   1.000
_cell.length_b   1.000
_cell.length_c   1.000
_cell.angle_alpha   90.00
_cell.angle_beta   90.00
_cell.angle_gamma   90.00
#
_symmetry.space_group_name_H-M   'P 1'
#
loop_
_entity.id
_entity.type
_entity.pdbx_description
1 polymer ?
#
loop_
_entity_poly.entity_id
_entity_poly.type
_entity_poly.pdbx_seq_one_letter_code
_entity_poly.pdbx_strand_id
1 'polypeptide(L)'
;MPGGIAKAAVAVVIAAAGVIGSTMSAQATPLSDPIWDEVSTGSHVGVYTQPYDTPANNLGYAPLSKGGYVKIDCWVAAGQVGNAGDVWYRTWQVEYANGSSYATVTQPWWTFAPYVDGAVDFHYHVVPPC
;
A
#
# COMPACT_ATOMS: atom_id res chain seq x y z
N MET A 1 -19.91 44.46 17.75
CA MET A 1 -19.80 43.52 16.62
C MET A 1 -19.56 44.35 15.37
N PRO A 2 -18.67 43.99 14.41
CA PRO A 2 -17.93 42.73 14.18
C PRO A 2 -16.44 42.87 14.58
N GLY A 3 -15.60 41.85 14.70
CA GLY A 3 -15.58 40.50 14.13
C GLY A 3 -14.40 40.42 13.14
N GLY A 4 -13.30 39.74 13.50
CA GLY A 4 -12.13 39.62 12.63
C GLY A 4 -11.01 38.79 13.25
N ILE A 5 -11.17 37.46 13.21
CA ILE A 5 -10.18 36.43 13.55
C ILE A 5 -9.01 36.48 12.54
N ALA A 6 -7.85 36.95 12.98
CA ALA A 6 -6.62 36.90 12.19
C ALA A 6 -5.94 35.53 12.36
N LYS A 7 -5.65 34.93 11.21
CA LYS A 7 -5.13 33.57 10.99
C LYS A 7 -3.84 33.31 11.76
N ALA A 8 -3.76 32.17 12.43
CA ALA A 8 -2.56 31.68 13.09
C ALA A 8 -1.42 31.52 12.06
N ALA A 9 -0.32 32.23 12.31
CA ALA A 9 0.93 32.02 11.61
C ALA A 9 1.56 30.71 12.12
N VAL A 10 1.58 29.67 11.27
CA VAL A 10 2.39 28.48 11.54
C VAL A 10 3.79 28.75 10.99
N ALA A 11 4.69 29.13 11.87
CA ALA A 11 6.11 29.24 11.57
C ALA A 11 6.68 27.81 11.43
N VAL A 12 6.98 27.38 10.21
CA VAL A 12 7.79 26.18 9.98
C VAL A 12 9.25 26.57 10.16
N VAL A 13 9.83 26.17 11.29
CA VAL A 13 11.25 26.29 11.58
C VAL A 13 12.01 25.32 10.66
N ILE A 14 12.71 25.84 9.65
CA ILE A 14 13.66 25.05 8.86
C ILE A 14 14.97 25.02 9.65
N ALA A 15 15.15 24.00 10.47
CA ALA A 15 16.44 23.69 11.09
C ALA A 15 17.31 22.97 10.05
N ALA A 16 18.15 23.71 9.33
CA ALA A 16 19.21 23.13 8.51
C ALA A 16 20.49 23.06 9.35
N ALA A 17 20.71 21.95 10.04
CA ALA A 17 21.98 21.58 10.65
C ALA A 17 22.40 20.23 10.06
N GLY A 18 23.61 20.19 9.50
CA GLY A 18 24.06 19.09 8.64
C GLY A 18 24.61 17.85 9.34
N VAL A 19 24.97 16.93 8.44
CA VAL A 19 25.90 15.80 8.53
C VAL A 19 25.37 14.46 9.07
N ILE A 20 25.76 13.43 8.32
CA ILE A 20 25.73 11.97 8.53
C ILE A 20 24.50 11.26 7.96
N GLY A 21 24.74 10.56 6.83
CA GLY A 21 23.81 9.70 6.11
C GLY A 21 23.31 8.54 6.95
N SER A 22 22.37 8.85 7.83
CA SER A 22 21.31 7.93 8.20
C SER A 22 20.27 8.05 7.11
N THR A 23 19.98 6.95 6.41
CA THR A 23 18.76 6.81 5.62
C THR A 23 17.60 7.00 6.58
N MET A 24 17.19 8.26 6.78
CA MET A 24 15.88 8.57 7.30
C MET A 24 14.94 7.95 6.27
N SER A 25 14.41 6.77 6.60
CA SER A 25 13.19 6.29 5.99
C SER A 25 12.17 7.37 6.27
N ALA A 26 12.06 8.33 5.35
CA ALA A 26 10.94 9.23 5.30
C ALA A 26 9.75 8.32 5.10
N GLN A 27 9.08 7.96 6.20
CA GLN A 27 7.78 7.34 6.17
C GLN A 27 6.90 8.31 5.41
N ALA A 28 6.66 8.00 4.15
CA ALA A 28 5.76 8.76 3.34
C ALA A 28 4.36 8.53 3.90
N THR A 29 3.54 9.56 3.87
CA THR A 29 2.15 9.39 4.29
C THR A 29 1.47 8.51 3.24
N PRO A 30 0.77 7.44 3.64
CA PRO A 30 -0.05 6.66 2.72
C PRO A 30 -1.00 7.56 1.93
N LEU A 31 -1.38 7.15 0.72
CA LEU A 31 -2.30 7.93 -0.10
C LEU A 31 -3.58 8.22 0.69
N SER A 32 -3.96 9.50 0.76
CA SER A 32 -5.19 9.92 1.44
C SER A 32 -6.45 9.40 0.73
N ASP A 33 -6.33 9.10 -0.56
CA ASP A 33 -7.34 8.37 -1.33
C ASP A 33 -6.67 7.14 -1.96
N PRO A 34 -6.95 5.93 -1.45
CA PRO A 34 -6.41 4.68 -2.01
C PRO A 34 -6.84 4.51 -3.47
N ILE A 35 -5.94 4.03 -4.31
CA ILE A 35 -6.18 3.80 -5.74
C ILE A 35 -6.61 2.35 -5.99
N TRP A 36 -7.30 2.12 -7.09
CA TRP A 36 -7.56 0.77 -7.58
C TRP A 36 -6.46 0.34 -8.54
N ASP A 37 -5.87 -0.81 -8.26
CA ASP A 37 -4.92 -1.49 -9.13
C ASP A 37 -5.50 -2.83 -9.59
N GLU A 38 -5.22 -3.22 -10.83
CA GLU A 38 -5.68 -4.47 -11.43
C GLU A 38 -4.64 -5.57 -11.21
N VAL A 39 -5.12 -6.75 -10.81
CA VAL A 39 -4.32 -7.97 -10.89
C VAL A 39 -4.09 -8.28 -12.37
N SER A 40 -2.95 -7.83 -12.89
CA SER A 40 -2.59 -7.91 -14.30
C SER A 40 -1.70 -9.11 -14.62
N THR A 41 -1.05 -9.69 -13.60
CA THR A 41 -0.24 -10.89 -13.78
C THR A 41 -1.09 -12.15 -14.01
N GLY A 42 -0.46 -13.20 -14.54
CA GLY A 42 -1.09 -14.53 -14.63
C GLY A 42 -1.08 -15.31 -13.31
N SER A 43 -0.42 -14.78 -12.28
CA SER A 43 -0.37 -15.38 -10.96
C SER A 43 -1.63 -15.04 -10.18
N HIS A 44 -2.04 -15.95 -9.30
CA HIS A 44 -3.12 -15.66 -8.37
C HIS A 44 -2.56 -14.95 -7.13
N VAL A 45 -3.26 -13.93 -6.64
CA VAL A 45 -2.85 -13.13 -5.48
C VAL A 45 -3.60 -13.58 -4.24
N GLY A 46 -2.85 -13.95 -3.20
CA GLY A 46 -3.40 -14.16 -1.87
C GLY A 46 -3.59 -12.84 -1.10
N VAL A 47 -4.54 -12.82 -0.16
CA VAL A 47 -4.80 -11.68 0.72
C VAL A 47 -4.49 -12.11 2.16
N TYR A 48 -3.71 -11.29 2.86
CA TYR A 48 -3.14 -11.63 4.16
C TYR A 48 -3.45 -10.55 5.21
N THR A 49 -3.47 -10.92 6.48
CA THR A 49 -3.66 -9.98 7.60
C THR A 49 -2.41 -9.17 7.91
N GLN A 50 -1.24 -9.70 7.56
CA GLN A 50 0.05 -9.08 7.78
C GLN A 50 0.87 -9.15 6.49
N PRO A 51 1.78 -8.18 6.26
CA PRO A 51 2.72 -8.32 5.16
C PRO A 51 3.68 -9.45 5.50
N TYR A 52 4.31 -10.03 4.48
CA TYR A 52 5.41 -11.01 4.64
C TYR A 52 4.93 -12.37 5.12
N ASP A 53 3.62 -12.60 5.04
CA ASP A 53 3.03 -13.79 5.58
C ASP A 53 3.13 -14.96 4.61
N THR A 54 3.08 -16.18 5.15
CA THR A 54 3.12 -17.40 4.35
C THR A 54 1.73 -17.79 3.86
N PRO A 55 1.62 -18.58 2.78
CA PRO A 55 0.33 -19.07 2.29
C PRO A 55 -0.54 -19.77 3.36
N ALA A 56 0.07 -20.30 4.43
CA ALA A 56 -0.62 -20.93 5.55
C ALA A 56 -1.48 -19.95 6.38
N ASN A 57 -1.15 -18.66 6.34
CA ASN A 57 -1.84 -17.59 7.07
C ASN A 57 -2.62 -16.67 6.14
N ASN A 58 -2.89 -17.13 4.90
CA ASN A 58 -3.89 -16.48 4.06
C ASN A 58 -5.20 -16.41 4.84
N LEU A 59 -5.94 -15.31 4.66
CA LEU A 59 -7.25 -15.07 5.28
C LEU A 59 -8.33 -16.12 4.93
N GLY A 60 -8.00 -17.12 4.10
CA GLY A 60 -8.91 -18.18 3.66
C GLY A 60 -9.78 -17.75 2.49
N TYR A 61 -9.51 -16.58 1.89
CA TYR A 61 -10.22 -16.10 0.72
C TYR A 61 -9.76 -16.82 -0.54
N ALA A 62 -10.64 -16.92 -1.53
CA ALA A 62 -10.24 -17.37 -2.85
C ALA A 62 -9.17 -16.40 -3.39
N PRO A 63 -8.05 -16.89 -3.93
CA PRO A 63 -7.03 -16.02 -4.50
C PRO A 63 -7.62 -15.14 -5.62
N LEU A 64 -7.22 -13.88 -5.70
CA LEU A 64 -7.58 -13.01 -6.81
C LEU A 64 -6.90 -13.52 -8.07
N SER A 65 -7.68 -13.75 -9.11
CA SER A 65 -7.18 -14.07 -10.45
C SER A 65 -6.96 -12.79 -11.25
N LYS A 66 -6.31 -12.94 -12.40
CA LYS A 66 -6.21 -11.88 -13.40
C LYS A 66 -7.56 -11.20 -13.67
N GLY A 67 -7.57 -9.87 -13.73
CA GLY A 67 -8.77 -9.04 -13.93
C GLY A 67 -9.55 -8.74 -12.65
N GLY A 68 -9.12 -9.26 -11.49
CA GLY A 68 -9.54 -8.73 -10.20
C GLY A 68 -8.85 -7.40 -9.90
N TYR A 69 -9.34 -6.67 -8.89
CA TYR A 69 -8.80 -5.39 -8.48
C TYR A 69 -8.52 -5.37 -6.98
N VAL A 70 -7.53 -4.58 -6.59
CA VAL A 70 -7.16 -4.32 -5.21
C VAL A 70 -7.12 -2.82 -4.99
N LYS A 71 -7.67 -2.36 -3.86
CA LYS A 71 -7.62 -0.95 -3.48
C LYS A 71 -6.43 -0.73 -2.55
N ILE A 72 -5.41 -0.01 -3.02
CA ILE A 72 -4.10 0.11 -2.37
C ILE A 72 -3.75 1.57 -2.06
N ASP A 73 -2.97 1.82 -1.01
CA ASP A 73 -2.58 3.18 -0.62
C ASP A 73 -1.10 3.37 -0.29
N CYS A 74 -0.39 2.31 0.07
CA CYS A 74 1.04 2.35 0.31
C CYS A 74 1.66 0.96 0.18
N TRP A 75 2.99 0.93 0.14
CA TRP A 75 3.75 -0.32 0.06
C TRP A 75 4.72 -0.47 1.24
N VAL A 76 5.04 -1.70 1.58
CA VAL A 76 6.17 -2.03 2.48
C VAL A 76 7.07 -3.06 1.81
N ALA A 77 8.37 -2.97 2.08
CA ALA A 77 9.33 -3.97 1.63
C ALA A 77 9.71 -4.93 2.75
N ALA A 78 9.67 -6.23 2.49
CA ALA A 78 10.13 -7.26 3.43
C ALA A 78 11.58 -7.69 3.20
N GLY A 79 12.01 -8.62 4.06
CA GLY A 79 13.04 -9.59 3.71
C GLY A 79 12.43 -10.90 3.14
N GLN A 80 13.18 -11.57 2.26
CA GLN A 80 12.80 -12.66 1.35
C GLN A 80 11.33 -13.16 1.29
N VAL A 81 10.65 -12.81 0.20
CA VAL A 81 9.53 -13.57 -0.39
C VAL A 81 9.94 -14.17 -1.74
N GLY A 82 10.56 -15.34 -1.69
CA GLY A 82 10.98 -16.08 -2.89
C GLY A 82 11.88 -15.24 -3.82
N ASN A 83 11.64 -15.32 -5.14
CA ASN A 83 12.45 -14.67 -6.18
C ASN A 83 11.77 -13.46 -6.85
N ALA A 84 10.56 -13.08 -6.45
CA ALA A 84 9.71 -12.16 -7.21
C ALA A 84 9.90 -10.68 -6.84
N GLY A 85 10.90 -10.34 -6.03
CA GLY A 85 10.95 -9.06 -5.33
C GLY A 85 10.15 -9.12 -4.03
N ASP A 86 10.36 -8.16 -3.14
CA ASP A 86 9.81 -8.26 -1.80
C ASP A 86 9.04 -7.01 -1.39
N VAL A 87 7.88 -6.85 -2.02
CA VAL A 87 7.05 -5.67 -1.87
C VAL A 87 5.61 -6.11 -1.66
N TRP A 88 4.95 -5.46 -0.71
CA TRP A 88 3.60 -5.75 -0.30
C TRP A 88 2.78 -4.48 -0.33
N TYR A 89 1.63 -4.53 -1.00
CA TYR A 89 0.69 -3.42 -1.01
C TYR A 89 -0.29 -3.57 0.14
N ARG A 90 -0.47 -2.47 0.87
CA ARG A 90 -1.52 -2.36 1.86
C ARG A 90 -2.85 -2.24 1.14
N THR A 91 -3.76 -3.15 1.44
CA THR A 91 -4.99 -3.39 0.70
C THR A 91 -6.21 -3.12 1.57
N TRP A 92 -7.09 -2.23 1.13
CA TRP A 92 -8.32 -1.81 1.83
C TRP A 92 -9.59 -2.50 1.33
N GLN A 93 -9.52 -2.98 0.09
CA GLN A 93 -10.64 -3.63 -0.56
C GLN A 93 -10.10 -4.50 -1.70
N VAL A 94 -10.84 -5.56 -2.02
CA VAL A 94 -10.56 -6.36 -3.20
C VAL A 94 -11.86 -6.62 -3.95
N GLU A 95 -11.76 -6.72 -5.27
CA GLU A 95 -12.86 -7.01 -6.18
C GLU A 95 -12.44 -8.13 -7.12
N TYR A 96 -13.27 -9.17 -7.22
CA TYR A 96 -13.02 -10.25 -8.16
C TYR A 96 -13.43 -9.86 -9.58
N ALA A 97 -12.81 -10.50 -10.57
CA ALA A 97 -13.13 -10.30 -11.98
C ALA A 97 -14.61 -10.53 -12.36
N ASN A 98 -15.37 -11.22 -11.51
CA ASN A 98 -16.81 -11.42 -11.68
C ASN A 98 -17.67 -10.29 -11.08
N GLY A 99 -17.06 -9.19 -10.62
CA GLY A 99 -17.72 -8.06 -9.96
C GLY A 99 -18.13 -8.32 -8.52
N SER A 100 -17.74 -9.46 -7.93
CA SER A 100 -17.95 -9.71 -6.50
C SER A 100 -16.89 -8.95 -5.70
N SER A 101 -17.29 -7.93 -4.94
CA SER A 101 -16.39 -7.25 -4.01
C SER A 101 -16.39 -7.93 -2.64
N TYR A 102 -15.24 -7.96 -1.97
CA TYR A 102 -15.23 -8.17 -0.52
C TYR A 102 -15.39 -6.85 0.23
N ALA A 103 -15.87 -6.96 1.48
CA ALA A 103 -16.15 -5.84 2.36
C ALA A 103 -14.89 -4.99 2.61
N THR A 104 -15.09 -3.68 2.68
CA THR A 104 -14.10 -2.70 3.17
C THR A 104 -13.56 -3.16 4.52
N VAL A 105 -12.24 -3.22 4.66
CA VAL A 105 -11.66 -3.79 5.87
C VAL A 105 -11.46 -2.76 6.96
N THR A 106 -11.80 -3.17 8.18
CA THR A 106 -11.52 -2.42 9.41
C THR A 106 -10.06 -2.50 9.84
N GLN A 107 -9.30 -3.47 9.32
CA GLN A 107 -7.85 -3.57 9.48
C GLN A 107 -7.18 -3.78 8.12
N PRO A 108 -6.04 -3.12 7.85
CA PRO A 108 -5.40 -3.20 6.55
C PRO A 108 -4.97 -4.63 6.24
N TRP A 109 -5.38 -5.12 5.06
CA TRP A 109 -4.87 -6.36 4.51
C TRP A 109 -3.60 -6.09 3.70
N TRP A 110 -2.97 -7.17 3.25
CA TRP A 110 -1.75 -7.12 2.47
C TRP A 110 -1.84 -8.07 1.28
N THR A 111 -1.37 -7.57 0.13
CA THR A 111 -1.24 -8.35 -1.10
C THR A 111 0.19 -8.27 -1.58
N PHE A 112 0.68 -9.36 -2.17
CA PHE A 112 2.05 -9.43 -2.66
C PHE A 112 2.15 -8.73 -4.03
N ALA A 113 2.78 -7.56 -4.06
CA ALA A 113 2.80 -6.67 -5.23
C ALA A 113 3.29 -7.35 -6.51
N PRO A 114 4.35 -8.19 -6.49
CA PRO A 114 4.79 -8.89 -7.70
C PRO A 114 3.74 -9.78 -8.36
N TYR A 115 2.71 -10.23 -7.62
CA TYR A 115 1.61 -11.01 -8.18
C TYR A 115 0.41 -10.15 -8.57
N VAL A 116 0.30 -8.92 -8.07
CA VAL A 116 -0.74 -7.98 -8.48
C VAL A 116 -0.40 -7.43 -9.86
N ASP A 117 0.69 -6.67 -9.94
CA ASP A 117 1.08 -5.87 -11.10
C ASP A 117 2.54 -6.10 -11.53
N GLY A 118 3.26 -6.99 -10.83
CA GLY A 118 4.71 -7.12 -11.01
C GLY A 118 5.50 -6.07 -10.23
N ALA A 119 4.91 -5.49 -9.17
CA ALA A 119 5.44 -4.37 -8.40
C ALA A 119 5.65 -3.09 -9.23
N VAL A 120 4.81 -2.87 -10.24
CA VAL A 120 4.84 -1.73 -11.15
C VAL A 120 4.59 -0.43 -10.38
N ASP A 121 3.52 -0.35 -9.58
CA ASP A 121 3.17 0.85 -8.82
C ASP A 121 4.24 1.23 -7.78
N PHE A 122 4.96 0.23 -7.25
CA PHE A 122 6.18 0.46 -6.48
C PHE A 122 7.31 1.03 -7.33
N HIS A 123 7.65 0.41 -8.46
CA HIS A 123 8.76 0.82 -9.32
C HIS A 123 8.58 2.21 -9.95
N TYR A 124 7.33 2.60 -10.21
CA TYR A 124 6.99 3.91 -10.77
C TYR A 124 6.67 4.97 -9.71
N HIS A 125 6.81 4.65 -8.42
CA HIS A 125 6.51 5.56 -7.32
C HIS A 125 5.06 6.08 -7.32
N VAL A 126 4.12 5.26 -7.80
CA VAL A 126 2.68 5.58 -7.81
C VAL A 126 2.13 5.55 -6.40
N VAL A 127 2.52 4.53 -5.63
CA VAL A 127 2.21 4.44 -4.19
C VAL A 127 3.44 4.76 -3.34
N PRO A 128 3.27 5.53 -2.25
CA PRO A 128 4.34 5.83 -1.31
C PRO A 128 4.63 4.64 -0.37
N PRO A 129 5.82 4.59 0.28
CA PRO A 129 6.05 3.64 1.35
C PRO A 129 5.09 3.91 2.53
N CYS A 130 4.65 2.85 3.20
CA CYS A 130 4.13 2.91 4.56
C CYS A 130 5.33 2.99 5.56
#